data_AF-G8Y0I1-F1
#
_entry.id   AF-G8Y0I1-F1
#
_cell.length_a   1.000
_cell.length_b   1.000
_cell.length_c   1.000
_cell.angle_alpha   90.00
_cell.angle_beta   90.00
_cell.angle_gamma   90.00
#
_symmetry.space_group_name_H-M   'P 1'
#
loop_
_entity.id
_entity.type
_entity.pdbx_description
1 polymer ?
#
loop_
_entity_poly.entity_id
_entity_poly.type
_entity_poly.pdbx_seq_one_letter_code
_entity_poly.pdbx_strand_id
1 'polypeptide(L)'
;MNEQLHKTLKSLASSDQACTIDEDDWKNKALPGILESIEQIGSTSIETKQVSPSDQEAIKKLERSKSRLASHLKTHFGAAAPFTIRRIAELLLDPKKEGYASNTLQEKVKFFNALSKSVLVSSALNEFPVETFNANDNASASDDVNSVDKMVRIPWSKQSDEKDSVFDPNLSNEESK
;
A
#
# COMPACT_ATOMS: atom_id res chain seq x y z
N MET A 1 8.51 9.35 16.07
CA MET A 1 8.16 7.91 15.92
C MET A 1 8.99 7.08 16.88
N ASN A 2 8.37 6.23 17.69
CA ASN A 2 9.04 5.31 18.63
C ASN A 2 9.86 4.24 17.88
N GLU A 3 11.05 3.87 18.36
CA GLU A 3 11.90 2.84 17.76
C GLU A 3 11.22 1.47 17.62
N GLN A 4 10.42 1.07 18.60
CA GLN A 4 9.70 -0.19 18.58
C GLN A 4 8.67 -0.22 17.45
N LEU A 5 7.89 0.86 17.33
CA LEU A 5 6.95 1.02 16.22
C LEU A 5 7.68 1.01 14.87
N HIS A 6 8.80 1.75 14.76
CA HIS A 6 9.58 1.80 13.52
C HIS A 6 10.07 0.40 13.11
N LYS A 7 10.55 -0.42 14.05
CA LYS A 7 10.93 -1.82 13.78
C LYS A 7 9.74 -2.65 13.29
N THR A 8 8.59 -2.56 13.97
CA THR A 8 7.37 -3.26 13.58
C THR A 8 6.92 -2.86 12.18
N LEU A 9 6.80 -1.55 11.91
CA LEU A 9 6.41 -1.05 10.59
C LEU A 9 7.41 -1.50 9.51
N LYS A 10 8.72 -1.47 9.79
CA LYS A 10 9.74 -1.89 8.82
C LYS A 10 9.60 -3.36 8.45
N SER A 11 9.31 -4.22 9.45
CA SER A 11 9.01 -5.63 9.21
C SER A 11 7.78 -5.80 8.32
N LEU A 12 6.71 -5.04 8.59
CA LEU A 12 5.45 -5.11 7.83
C LEU A 12 5.62 -4.61 6.38
N ALA A 13 6.43 -3.58 6.16
CA ALA A 13 6.68 -3.01 4.83
C ALA A 13 7.64 -3.85 3.98
N SER A 14 8.51 -4.65 4.60
CA SER A 14 9.53 -5.45 3.90
C SER A 14 9.09 -6.89 3.63
N SER A 15 7.91 -7.31 4.09
CA SER A 15 7.42 -8.67 3.90
C SER A 15 6.94 -8.87 2.45
N ASP A 16 7.59 -9.78 1.71
CA ASP A 16 7.14 -10.23 0.39
C ASP A 16 5.96 -11.23 0.48
N GLN A 17 5.72 -11.80 1.66
CA GLN A 17 4.59 -12.68 1.95
C GLN A 17 3.41 -11.94 2.58
N ALA A 18 2.26 -12.62 2.71
CA ALA A 18 1.08 -12.15 3.42
C ALA A 18 1.48 -11.53 4.76
N CYS A 19 1.14 -10.26 4.94
CA CYS A 19 1.59 -9.46 6.07
C CYS A 19 0.87 -9.94 7.33
N THR A 20 1.58 -10.55 8.28
CA THR A 20 1.00 -11.01 9.55
C THR A 20 1.50 -10.17 10.71
N ILE A 21 0.59 -9.73 11.58
CA ILE A 21 0.88 -9.17 12.89
C ILE A 21 -0.02 -9.85 13.90
N ASP A 22 0.55 -10.24 15.03
CA ASP A 22 -0.20 -10.81 16.14
C ASP A 22 -1.19 -9.77 16.71
N GLU A 23 -2.36 -10.23 17.17
CA GLU A 23 -3.43 -9.34 17.67
C GLU A 23 -3.01 -8.56 18.91
N ASP A 24 -2.25 -9.18 19.83
CA ASP A 24 -1.75 -8.51 21.02
C ASP A 24 -0.65 -7.49 20.65
N ASP A 25 0.23 -7.84 19.73
CA ASP A 25 1.24 -6.90 19.22
C ASP A 25 0.59 -5.72 18.48
N TRP A 26 -0.46 -5.97 17.71
CA TRP A 26 -1.24 -4.93 17.06
C TRP A 26 -1.87 -3.99 18.09
N LYS A 27 -2.69 -4.54 18.99
CA LYS A 27 -3.50 -3.78 19.95
C LYS A 27 -2.66 -3.00 20.95
N ASN A 28 -1.59 -3.62 21.46
CA ASN A 28 -0.82 -3.04 22.57
C ASN A 28 0.40 -2.24 22.11
N LYS A 29 0.89 -2.44 20.87
CA LYS A 29 2.12 -1.79 20.39
C LYS A 29 1.89 -0.99 19.11
N ALA A 30 1.46 -1.65 18.03
CA ALA A 30 1.42 -1.01 16.71
C ALA A 30 0.32 0.06 16.62
N LEU A 31 -0.92 -0.26 16.99
CA LEU A 31 -2.04 0.67 16.93
C LEU A 31 -1.82 1.93 17.78
N PRO A 32 -1.44 1.84 19.07
CA PRO A 32 -1.12 3.04 19.87
C PRO A 32 0.00 3.89 19.24
N GLY A 33 1.06 3.25 18.73
CA GLY A 33 2.16 3.96 18.09
C GLY A 33 1.76 4.63 16.77
N ILE A 34 0.89 4.01 15.97
CA ILE A 34 0.33 4.60 14.74
C ILE A 34 -0.49 5.84 15.09
N LEU A 35 -1.35 5.75 16.12
CA LEU A 35 -2.17 6.87 16.57
C LEU A 35 -1.30 8.04 17.07
N GLU A 36 -0.24 7.75 17.82
CA GLU A 36 0.73 8.77 18.24
C GLU A 36 1.44 9.41 17.03
N SER A 37 1.83 8.60 16.04
CA SER A 37 2.50 9.10 14.83
C SER A 37 1.58 9.98 13.99
N ILE A 38 0.28 9.63 13.88
CA ILE A 38 -0.77 10.45 13.27
C ILE A 38 -0.85 11.82 13.97
N GLU A 39 -0.84 11.86 15.30
CA GLU A 39 -0.85 13.12 16.03
C GLU A 39 0.43 13.94 15.81
N GLN A 40 1.60 13.29 15.87
CA GLN A 40 2.90 13.95 15.66
C GLN A 40 3.01 14.57 14.26
N ILE A 41 2.69 13.81 13.21
CA ILE A 41 2.78 14.29 11.81
C ILE A 41 1.73 15.39 11.58
N GLY A 42 0.53 15.20 12.11
CA GLY A 42 -0.59 16.10 11.98
C GLY A 42 -0.45 17.41 12.77
N SER A 43 0.46 17.46 13.75
CA SER A 43 0.70 18.66 14.55
C SER A 43 1.21 19.80 13.68
N THR A 44 0.43 20.88 13.60
CA THR A 44 0.82 22.11 12.91
C THR A 44 1.19 23.16 13.95
N SER A 45 2.47 23.46 14.09
CA SER A 45 2.90 24.68 14.79
C SER A 45 2.73 25.84 13.81
N ILE A 46 1.51 26.33 13.66
CA ILE A 46 1.23 27.52 12.87
C ILE A 46 0.87 28.62 13.87
N GLU A 47 1.74 29.62 13.99
CA GLU A 47 1.46 30.80 14.78
C GLU A 47 0.20 31.49 14.23
N THR A 48 -0.86 31.53 15.04
CA THR A 48 -2.21 31.94 14.65
C THR A 48 -2.36 33.42 14.29
N LYS A 49 -1.27 34.20 14.27
CA LYS A 49 -1.33 35.66 14.10
C LYS A 49 -1.51 36.14 12.66
N GLN A 50 -1.22 35.33 11.64
CA GLN A 50 -1.35 35.70 10.22
C GLN A 50 -1.68 34.48 9.34
N VAL A 51 -2.81 33.80 9.60
CA VAL A 51 -3.22 32.62 8.82
C VAL A 51 -4.23 33.05 7.75
N SER A 52 -3.94 32.75 6.48
CA SER A 52 -4.88 33.06 5.38
C SER A 52 -6.18 32.25 5.52
N PRO A 53 -7.32 32.71 4.96
CA PRO A 53 -8.56 31.94 4.99
C PRO A 53 -8.42 30.52 4.38
N SER A 54 -7.59 30.37 3.35
CA SER A 54 -7.31 29.07 2.73
C SER A 54 -6.54 28.13 3.66
N ASP A 55 -5.57 28.66 4.41
CA ASP A 55 -4.82 27.87 5.39
C ASP A 55 -5.70 27.47 6.58
N GLN A 56 -6.63 28.33 7.01
CA GLN A 56 -7.61 27.97 8.04
C GLN A 56 -8.50 26.80 7.61
N GLU A 57 -8.94 26.77 6.35
CA GLU A 57 -9.73 25.66 5.81
C GLU A 57 -8.89 24.37 5.74
N ALA A 58 -7.64 24.47 5.29
CA ALA A 58 -6.72 23.33 5.23
C ALA A 58 -6.41 22.76 6.63
N ILE A 59 -6.21 23.61 7.65
CA ILE A 59 -6.05 23.19 9.06
C ILE A 59 -7.31 22.45 9.53
N LYS A 60 -8.50 23.01 9.31
CA LYS A 60 -9.76 22.35 9.67
C LYS A 60 -9.92 20.99 9.00
N LYS A 61 -9.54 20.89 7.71
CA LYS A 61 -9.59 19.64 6.95
C LYS A 61 -8.61 18.61 7.51
N LEU A 62 -7.39 19.04 7.86
CA LEU A 62 -6.38 18.21 8.48
C LEU A 62 -6.87 17.64 9.82
N GLU A 63 -7.36 18.50 10.71
CA GLU A 63 -7.85 18.07 12.04
C GLU A 63 -9.05 17.12 11.94
N ARG A 64 -10.00 17.40 11.03
CA ARG A 64 -11.11 16.47 10.76
C ARG A 64 -10.60 15.12 10.24
N SER A 65 -9.61 15.13 9.35
CA SER A 65 -9.03 13.90 8.80
C SER A 65 -8.33 13.09 9.88
N LYS A 66 -7.53 13.72 10.75
CA LYS A 66 -6.87 13.07 11.89
C LYS A 66 -7.87 12.42 12.82
N SER A 67 -8.87 13.19 13.25
CA SER A 67 -9.91 12.71 14.19
C SER A 67 -10.69 11.54 13.60
N ARG A 68 -11.11 11.64 12.33
CA ARG A 68 -11.82 10.55 11.63
C ARG A 68 -10.94 9.30 11.50
N LEU A 69 -9.68 9.46 11.13
CA LEU A 69 -8.73 8.36 10.96
C LEU A 69 -8.50 7.63 12.29
N ALA A 70 -8.21 8.38 13.35
CA ALA A 70 -7.98 7.83 14.68
C ALA A 70 -9.22 7.12 15.23
N SER A 71 -10.41 7.72 15.04
CA SER A 71 -11.68 7.09 15.43
C SER A 71 -11.93 5.80 14.64
N HIS A 72 -11.73 5.81 13.32
CA HIS A 72 -11.96 4.63 12.48
C HIS A 72 -11.04 3.47 12.86
N LEU A 73 -9.74 3.73 13.06
CA LEU A 73 -8.77 2.72 13.50
C LEU A 73 -9.17 2.11 14.85
N LYS A 74 -9.60 2.92 15.82
CA LYS A 74 -10.02 2.42 17.13
C LYS A 74 -11.31 1.60 17.06
N THR A 75 -12.29 2.07 16.29
CA THR A 75 -13.63 1.45 16.23
C THR A 75 -13.63 0.16 15.45
N HIS A 76 -12.97 0.11 14.29
CA HIS A 76 -13.03 -1.03 13.37
C HIS A 76 -11.82 -1.95 13.49
N PHE A 77 -10.66 -1.41 13.85
CA PHE A 77 -9.40 -2.13 13.91
C PHE A 77 -8.79 -2.10 15.31
N GLY A 78 -9.61 -2.03 16.35
CA GLY A 78 -9.14 -2.05 17.74
C GLY A 78 -8.65 -3.43 18.20
N ALA A 79 -9.20 -4.50 17.62
CA ALA A 79 -8.86 -5.88 17.95
C ALA A 79 -7.80 -6.48 17.02
N ALA A 80 -7.91 -6.22 15.72
CA ALA A 80 -7.00 -6.75 14.71
C ALA A 80 -6.64 -5.67 13.68
N ALA A 81 -5.47 -5.82 13.05
CA ALA A 81 -4.98 -4.87 12.06
C ALA A 81 -5.79 -4.93 10.76
N PRO A 82 -5.97 -3.80 10.05
CA PRO A 82 -6.57 -3.81 8.72
C PRO A 82 -5.70 -4.61 7.75
N PHE A 83 -6.30 -5.26 6.75
CA PHE A 83 -5.52 -6.01 5.75
C PHE A 83 -4.51 -5.13 4.97
N THR A 84 -4.77 -3.82 4.92
CA THR A 84 -3.91 -2.80 4.31
C THR A 84 -2.77 -2.35 5.22
N ILE A 85 -2.50 -3.03 6.33
CA ILE A 85 -1.47 -2.63 7.30
C ILE A 85 -0.09 -2.44 6.67
N ARG A 86 0.26 -3.23 5.64
CA ARG A 86 1.48 -3.02 4.86
C ARG A 86 1.50 -1.63 4.23
N ARG A 87 0.42 -1.23 3.56
CA ARG A 87 0.32 0.10 2.92
C ARG A 87 0.40 1.23 3.94
N ILE A 88 -0.23 1.03 5.10
CA ILE A 88 -0.14 1.98 6.22
C ILE A 88 1.32 2.10 6.71
N ALA A 89 2.03 0.99 6.83
CA ALA A 89 3.43 0.97 7.26
C ALA A 89 4.36 1.69 6.26
N GLU A 90 4.20 1.44 4.96
CA GLU A 90 4.94 2.12 3.89
C GLU A 90 4.75 3.64 3.98
N LEU A 91 3.51 4.09 4.07
CA LEU A 91 3.17 5.51 4.17
C LEU A 91 3.76 6.16 5.41
N LEU A 92 3.76 5.48 6.56
CA LEU A 92 4.25 6.04 7.82
C LEU A 92 5.78 6.05 7.93
N LEU A 93 6.47 5.03 7.40
CA LEU A 93 7.92 4.91 7.48
C LEU A 93 8.65 5.92 6.60
N ASP A 94 8.28 5.99 5.33
CA ASP A 94 8.89 6.89 4.37
C ASP A 94 7.83 7.53 3.46
N PRO A 95 7.09 8.52 4.00
CA PRO A 95 6.10 9.26 3.24
C PRO A 95 6.66 9.81 1.91
N LYS A 96 7.91 10.26 1.90
CA LYS A 96 8.54 10.88 0.72
C LYS A 96 8.76 9.88 -0.40
N LYS A 97 9.25 8.68 -0.08
CA LYS A 97 9.38 7.58 -1.05
C LYS A 97 8.04 7.22 -1.70
N GLU A 98 6.95 7.35 -0.95
CA GLU A 98 5.59 7.11 -1.43
C GLU A 98 4.95 8.32 -2.14
N GLY A 99 5.70 9.40 -2.37
CA GLY A 99 5.21 10.61 -3.06
C GLY A 99 4.47 11.60 -2.16
N TYR A 100 4.55 11.43 -0.84
CA TYR A 100 3.90 12.27 0.16
C TYR A 100 4.94 12.98 1.04
N ALA A 101 5.36 14.18 0.65
CA ALA A 101 6.05 15.05 1.59
C ALA A 101 5.12 15.48 2.74
N SER A 102 5.68 16.00 3.84
CA SER A 102 4.94 16.45 5.03
C SER A 102 5.47 17.77 5.59
N ASN A 103 6.20 18.55 4.78
CA ASN A 103 6.88 19.77 5.22
C ASN A 103 5.92 20.96 5.25
N THR A 104 4.96 21.01 4.32
CA THR A 104 3.96 22.07 4.23
C THR A 104 2.58 21.61 4.68
N LEU A 105 1.69 22.54 5.02
CA LEU A 105 0.30 22.24 5.39
C LEU A 105 -0.43 21.46 4.29
N GLN A 106 -0.29 21.88 3.04
CA GLN A 106 -0.95 21.22 1.89
C GLN A 106 -0.43 19.81 1.66
N GLU A 107 0.87 19.60 1.83
CA GLU A 107 1.50 18.29 1.77
C GLU A 107 1.00 17.36 2.89
N LYS A 108 0.90 17.86 4.12
CA LYS A 108 0.27 17.12 5.23
C LYS A 108 -1.17 16.74 4.89
N VAL A 109 -1.99 17.64 4.36
CA VAL A 109 -3.36 17.32 3.94
C VAL A 109 -3.38 16.20 2.88
N LYS A 110 -2.46 16.23 1.90
CA LYS A 110 -2.34 15.16 0.89
C LYS A 110 -1.94 13.83 1.52
N PHE A 111 -0.95 13.84 2.41
CA PHE A 111 -0.51 12.66 3.15
C PHE A 111 -1.66 12.03 3.95
N PHE A 112 -2.39 12.83 4.74
CA PHE A 112 -3.51 12.32 5.55
C PHE A 112 -4.67 11.81 4.70
N ASN A 113 -4.89 12.37 3.51
CA ASN A 113 -5.88 11.85 2.57
C ASN A 113 -5.47 10.45 2.06
N ALA A 114 -4.20 10.25 1.71
CA ALA A 114 -3.69 8.95 1.27
C ALA A 114 -3.74 7.90 2.38
N LEU A 115 -3.33 8.29 3.59
CA LEU A 115 -3.41 7.43 4.77
C LEU A 115 -4.86 7.06 5.10
N SER A 116 -5.79 8.02 5.01
CA SER A 116 -7.22 7.76 5.22
C SER A 116 -7.78 6.75 4.21
N LYS A 117 -7.44 6.89 2.92
CA LYS A 117 -7.86 5.92 1.90
C LYS A 117 -7.31 4.51 2.15
N SER A 118 -6.12 4.42 2.72
CA SER A 118 -5.50 3.13 3.05
C SER A 118 -6.19 2.45 4.24
N VAL A 119 -6.79 3.22 5.14
CA VAL A 119 -7.45 2.72 6.35
C VAL A 119 -8.95 2.49 6.16
N LEU A 120 -9.59 3.17 5.20
CA LEU A 120 -11.02 3.03 4.89
C LEU A 120 -11.31 1.73 4.13
N VAL A 121 -11.04 0.62 4.79
CA VAL A 121 -11.34 -0.74 4.35
C VAL A 121 -12.27 -1.42 5.34
N SER A 122 -12.95 -2.47 4.91
CA SER A 122 -13.96 -3.15 5.74
C SER A 122 -13.45 -4.36 6.51
N SER A 123 -12.28 -4.89 6.14
CA SER A 123 -11.82 -6.19 6.64
C SER A 123 -10.48 -6.11 7.39
N ALA A 124 -10.36 -6.92 8.43
CA ALA A 124 -9.13 -7.14 9.17
C ALA A 124 -8.31 -8.30 8.57
N LEU A 125 -7.03 -8.41 8.96
CA LEU A 125 -6.15 -9.50 8.53
C LEU A 125 -6.66 -10.89 8.93
N ASN A 126 -7.27 -11.01 10.10
CA ASN A 126 -7.76 -12.29 10.63
C ASN A 126 -9.04 -12.80 9.94
N GLU A 127 -9.68 -12.00 9.09
CA GLU A 127 -10.85 -12.40 8.31
C GLU A 127 -10.48 -13.24 7.08
N PHE A 128 -9.19 -13.28 6.71
CA PHE A 128 -8.69 -14.07 5.59
C PHE A 128 -7.77 -15.19 6.12
N PRO A 129 -8.19 -16.46 6.02
CA PRO A 129 -7.34 -17.56 6.44
C PRO A 129 -6.08 -17.64 5.57
N VAL A 130 -4.96 -18.04 6.17
CA VAL A 130 -3.73 -18.32 5.44
C VAL A 130 -4.00 -19.47 4.47
N GLU A 131 -3.76 -19.26 3.17
CA GLU A 131 -3.96 -20.30 2.16
C GLU A 131 -3.05 -21.50 2.50
N THR A 132 -3.69 -22.62 2.85
CA THR A 132 -3.03 -23.90 3.10
C THR A 132 -3.18 -24.75 1.84
N PHE A 133 -2.40 -24.45 0.81
CA PHE A 133 -2.29 -25.37 -0.32
C PHE A 133 -1.60 -26.64 0.19
N ASN A 134 -2.39 -27.70 0.39
CA ASN A 134 -1.86 -29.03 0.64
C ASN A 134 -1.17 -29.49 -0.64
N ALA A 135 0.16 -29.39 -0.70
CA ALA A 135 0.99 -29.95 -1.77
C ALA A 135 0.95 -31.49 -1.85
N ASN A 136 0.08 -32.15 -1.07
CA ASN A 136 -0.08 -33.60 -0.99
C ASN A 136 -1.33 -34.13 -1.68
N ASP A 137 -2.15 -33.28 -2.30
CA ASP A 137 -3.10 -33.75 -3.30
C ASP A 137 -2.29 -34.10 -4.55
N ASN A 138 -1.76 -35.32 -4.55
CA ASN A 138 -1.42 -36.07 -5.74
C ASN A 138 -2.69 -36.13 -6.60
N ALA A 139 -2.95 -35.06 -7.36
CA ALA A 139 -3.62 -35.18 -8.62
C ALA A 139 -2.80 -36.22 -9.39
N SER A 140 -3.37 -37.42 -9.52
CA SER A 140 -3.01 -38.32 -10.60
C SER A 140 -2.88 -37.45 -11.83
N ALA A 141 -1.64 -37.24 -12.26
CA ALA A 141 -1.33 -36.79 -13.59
C ALA A 141 -1.79 -37.91 -14.52
N SER A 142 -3.10 -37.97 -14.78
CA SER A 142 -3.60 -38.58 -15.99
C SER A 142 -3.28 -37.59 -17.10
N ASP A 143 -2.28 -37.99 -17.88
CA ASP A 143 -1.90 -37.46 -19.18
C ASP A 143 -3.04 -36.70 -19.87
N ASP A 144 -2.92 -35.37 -19.95
CA ASP A 144 -3.53 -34.62 -21.05
C ASP A 144 -2.67 -33.38 -21.38
N VAL A 145 -1.39 -33.65 -21.67
CA VAL A 145 -0.48 -32.72 -22.33
C VAL A 145 -0.80 -32.69 -23.82
N ASN A 146 -1.96 -32.14 -24.20
CA ASN A 146 -2.22 -31.57 -25.53
C ASN A 146 -3.56 -30.81 -25.57
N SER A 147 -3.61 -29.66 -24.89
CA SER A 147 -4.59 -28.62 -25.23
C SER A 147 -3.91 -27.26 -25.32
N VAL A 148 -3.00 -27.14 -26.29
CA VAL A 148 -2.63 -25.83 -26.84
C VAL A 148 -3.74 -25.41 -27.81
N ASP A 149 -4.92 -25.05 -27.29
CA ASP A 149 -5.74 -24.01 -27.92
C ASP A 149 -7.03 -23.76 -27.14
N LYS A 150 -7.04 -22.68 -26.37
CA LYS A 150 -8.17 -21.76 -26.26
C LYS A 150 -7.64 -20.49 -25.61
N MET A 151 -6.79 -19.79 -26.38
CA MET A 151 -6.44 -18.41 -26.08
C MET A 151 -7.73 -17.60 -26.09
N VAL A 152 -8.25 -17.27 -24.90
CA VAL A 152 -9.48 -16.48 -24.76
C VAL A 152 -9.19 -15.09 -25.32
N ARG A 153 -9.83 -14.74 -26.44
CA ARG A 153 -9.71 -13.41 -27.04
C ARG A 153 -10.23 -12.35 -26.07
N ILE A 154 -9.37 -11.40 -25.75
CA ILE A 154 -9.73 -10.22 -24.97
C ILE A 154 -10.52 -9.26 -25.89
N PRO A 155 -11.78 -8.92 -25.58
CA PRO A 155 -12.68 -8.20 -26.51
C PRO A 155 -12.17 -6.83 -26.99
N TRP A 156 -11.28 -6.19 -26.24
CA TRP A 156 -10.73 -4.86 -26.57
C TRP A 156 -9.33 -4.91 -27.19
N SER A 157 -8.77 -6.09 -27.39
CA SER A 157 -7.49 -6.26 -28.09
C SER A 157 -7.70 -6.05 -29.59
N LYS A 158 -7.54 -4.82 -30.05
CA LYS A 158 -7.36 -4.54 -31.48
C LYS A 158 -5.96 -5.02 -31.85
N GLN A 159 -5.87 -6.16 -32.54
CA GLN A 159 -4.64 -6.56 -33.22
C GLN A 159 -4.36 -5.50 -34.29
N SER A 160 -3.28 -4.74 -34.11
CA SER A 160 -2.64 -4.04 -35.21
C SER A 160 -2.04 -5.11 -36.12
N ASP A 161 -2.43 -5.12 -37.40
CA ASP A 161 -1.78 -5.91 -38.44
C ASP A 161 -0.34 -5.41 -38.62
N GLU A 162 0.59 -5.90 -37.81
CA GLU A 162 2.02 -5.78 -38.08
C GLU A 162 2.42 -6.99 -38.91
N LYS A 163 2.66 -6.72 -40.19
CA LYS A 163 3.40 -7.60 -41.08
C LYS A 163 4.74 -7.92 -40.44
N ASP A 164 5.02 -9.21 -40.35
CA ASP A 164 6.34 -9.77 -40.09
C ASP A 164 7.41 -9.04 -40.93
N SER A 165 8.26 -8.25 -40.26
CA SER A 165 9.61 -8.01 -40.75
C SER A 165 10.55 -8.80 -39.85
N VAL A 166 10.91 -9.98 -40.35
CA VAL A 166 11.95 -10.87 -39.82
C VAL A 166 13.20 -10.04 -39.50
N PHE A 167 13.60 -10.04 -38.23
CA PHE A 167 14.91 -9.56 -37.82
C PHE A 167 15.94 -10.62 -38.22
N ASP A 168 16.69 -10.37 -39.29
CA ASP A 168 17.79 -11.24 -39.74
C ASP A 168 19.10 -10.81 -39.05
N PRO A 169 19.66 -11.61 -38.13
CA PRO A 169 20.79 -11.20 -37.30
C PRO A 169 22.16 -11.38 -37.98
N ASN A 170 22.25 -11.59 -39.30
CA ASN A 170 23.52 -11.92 -39.98
C ASN A 170 24.04 -10.90 -41.02
N LEU A 171 23.59 -9.65 -41.01
CA LEU A 171 24.18 -8.61 -41.88
C LEU A 171 25.06 -7.64 -41.09
N SER A 172 26.29 -8.06 -40.79
CA SER A 172 27.41 -7.16 -40.42
C SER A 172 28.75 -7.89 -40.59
N ASN A 173 29.32 -7.83 -41.79
CA ASN A 173 30.75 -7.62 -42.05
C ASN A 173 31.03 -7.66 -43.57
N GLU A 174 32.08 -6.94 -43.98
CA GLU A 174 32.57 -6.71 -45.36
C GLU A 174 31.93 -5.47 -46.04
N GLU A 175 32.64 -4.40 -46.41
CA GLU A 175 34.05 -4.16 -46.68
C GLU A 175 34.40 -2.68 -46.45
N SER A 176 35.53 -2.42 -45.79
CA SER A 176 36.32 -1.19 -45.98
C SER A 176 37.60 -1.57 -46.71
N LYS A 177 37.75 -1.14 -47.95
CA LYS A 177 39.03 -0.83 -48.57
C LYS A 177 38.87 0.15 -49.71
#